data_AF-A0A8S2X3X5-F1
#
_entry.id   AF-A0A8S2X3X5-F1
#
_cell.length_a   1.000
_cell.length_b   1.000
_cell.length_c   1.000
_cell.angle_alpha   90.00
_cell.angle_beta   90.00
_cell.angle_gamma   90.00
#
_symmetry.space_group_name_H-M   'P 1'
#
loop_
_entity.id
_entity.type
_entity.pdbx_description
1 polymer ?
#
loop_
_entity_poly.entity_id
_entity_poly.type
_entity_poly.pdbx_seq_one_letter_code
_entity_poly.pdbx_strand_id
1 'polypeptide(L)'
;MADNDEYDRFLQTHEFQLLVNNIPKHFYRRLYEKMKNEIFDSGSYFQLCPADDDDEELEGTYNAERRYYVSTLQDIVLDPHNDENAIFLIDHAWTYRIKDARNNLTTIPTLYERMASLMNIDAETKEDGIELVLQRMWKYNQTYTLTSTQVETQRDCEETYEPYWYIMDELGSSIRHSNTNANVCCTSFFFGPSQTMFSIFYPIVRIDQPYTEIFRNFVYDNNETLDRSIRLLPWKHLHARKTFLRHLTIENSSELFNQKLQNSLEIFEKCHQHDLYDKKQILMNDSIEIDQDRAWKVYTDHELVTQYLNDKHYQLIDDPDQADILFVMKQLNEFRHETIENKLISQFPFENIITNKELLALTARRWKSLYGSSTSDNDPYIDSHGSPPWLATTFNLTYELSQFAVYFQYREDQQLDNTWIVKPINLTRSIDMSVTNSLDMIIRL
;
A
#
# COMPACT_ATOMS: atom_id res chain seq x y z
N MET A 1 -5.59 35.94 21.97
CA MET A 1 -6.95 35.37 21.93
C MET A 1 -7.12 34.64 20.61
N ALA A 2 -7.17 35.32 19.46
CA ALA A 2 -7.31 34.66 18.14
C ALA A 2 -6.30 33.51 17.88
N ASP A 3 -5.03 33.70 18.20
CA ASP A 3 -3.99 32.67 17.97
C ASP A 3 -4.07 31.46 18.94
N ASN A 4 -4.70 31.62 20.10
CA ASN A 4 -5.02 30.48 20.97
C ASN A 4 -6.25 29.74 20.43
N ASP A 5 -7.27 30.47 19.97
CA ASP A 5 -8.47 29.88 19.38
C ASP A 5 -8.14 29.08 18.10
N GLU A 6 -7.21 29.58 17.28
CA GLU A 6 -6.73 28.87 16.09
C GLU A 6 -5.92 27.62 16.44
N TYR A 7 -5.10 27.68 17.49
CA TYR A 7 -4.37 26.51 17.98
C TYR A 7 -5.29 25.45 18.59
N ASP A 8 -6.31 25.85 19.35
CA ASP A 8 -7.30 24.90 19.90
C ASP A 8 -8.06 24.19 18.79
N ARG A 9 -8.43 24.92 17.72
CA ARG A 9 -9.01 24.31 16.52
C ARG A 9 -8.04 23.38 15.79
N PHE A 10 -6.75 23.72 15.74
CA PHE A 10 -5.72 22.83 15.20
C PHE A 10 -5.69 21.51 15.99
N LEU A 11 -5.69 21.57 17.32
CA LEU A 11 -5.71 20.37 18.16
C LEU A 11 -6.96 19.53 17.91
N GLN A 12 -8.15 20.15 17.85
CA GLN A 12 -9.40 19.43 17.58
C GLN A 12 -9.41 18.76 16.20
N THR A 13 -8.92 19.46 15.18
CA THR A 13 -8.95 18.96 13.79
C THR A 13 -7.91 17.88 13.53
N HIS A 14 -6.76 17.96 14.21
CA HIS A 14 -5.60 17.11 13.95
C HIS A 14 -5.29 16.10 15.07
N GLU A 15 -6.13 15.98 16.10
CA GLU A 15 -5.91 15.06 17.24
C GLU A 15 -5.54 13.64 16.77
N PHE A 16 -6.31 13.10 15.82
CA PHE A 16 -6.05 11.77 15.27
C PHE A 16 -4.67 11.66 14.62
N GLN A 17 -4.29 12.64 13.79
CA GLN A 17 -2.97 12.66 13.14
C GLN A 17 -1.84 12.80 14.18
N LEU A 18 -2.02 13.63 15.21
CA LEU A 18 -1.03 13.83 16.28
C LEU A 18 -0.80 12.54 17.08
N LEU A 19 -1.87 11.79 17.37
CA LEU A 19 -1.82 10.53 18.12
C LEU A 19 -1.27 9.37 17.29
N VAL A 20 -1.77 9.15 16.08
CA VAL A 20 -1.33 8.03 15.21
C VAL A 20 0.14 8.17 14.84
N ASN A 21 0.62 9.40 14.63
CA ASN A 21 2.02 9.68 14.37
C ASN A 21 2.91 9.68 15.62
N ASN A 22 2.35 9.43 16.81
CA ASN A 22 3.06 9.44 18.09
C ASN A 22 3.86 10.73 18.33
N ILE A 23 3.30 11.90 17.96
CA ILE A 23 3.97 13.18 18.15
C ILE A 23 3.86 13.57 19.63
N PRO A 24 4.98 13.85 20.32
CA PRO A 24 4.93 14.34 21.71
C PRO A 24 4.17 15.66 21.87
N LYS A 25 3.35 15.76 22.92
CA LYS A 25 2.47 16.92 23.17
C LYS A 25 3.20 18.27 23.25
N HIS A 26 4.42 18.28 23.77
CA HIS A 26 5.21 19.52 23.89
C HIS A 26 5.60 20.10 22.53
N PHE A 27 5.61 19.30 21.45
CA PHE A 27 5.84 19.79 20.09
C PHE A 27 4.61 20.41 19.43
N TYR A 28 3.39 20.17 19.92
CA TYR A 28 2.16 20.51 19.19
C TYR A 28 2.06 21.99 18.85
N ARG A 29 2.39 22.83 19.83
CA ARG A 29 2.34 24.28 19.66
C ARG A 29 3.33 24.75 18.62
N ARG A 30 4.57 24.28 18.71
CA ARG A 30 5.63 24.65 17.76
C ARG A 30 5.35 24.12 16.36
N LEU A 31 4.87 22.87 16.24
CA LEU A 31 4.48 22.27 14.97
C LEU A 31 3.39 23.10 14.28
N TYR A 32 2.35 23.49 15.01
CA TYR A 32 1.31 24.38 14.50
C TYR A 32 1.89 25.70 13.98
N GLU A 33 2.75 26.37 14.76
CA GLU A 33 3.38 27.63 14.37
C GLU A 33 4.26 27.50 13.13
N LYS A 34 5.02 26.40 13.03
CA LYS A 34 5.85 26.12 11.85
C LYS A 34 5.01 25.84 10.61
N MET A 35 3.94 25.06 10.71
CA MET A 35 3.08 24.78 9.55
C MET A 35 2.28 26.00 9.10
N LYS A 36 1.72 26.76 10.06
CA LYS A 36 0.95 27.98 9.76
C LYS A 36 1.76 29.01 8.99
N ASN A 37 3.04 29.15 9.33
CA ASN A 37 3.93 30.15 8.75
C ASN A 37 4.95 29.55 7.77
N GLU A 38 4.81 28.27 7.42
CA GLU A 38 5.71 27.52 6.55
C GLU A 38 7.21 27.70 6.92
N ILE A 39 7.52 27.54 8.20
CA ILE A 39 8.88 27.73 8.73
C ILE A 39 9.69 26.44 8.54
N PHE A 40 10.57 26.46 7.55
CA PHE A 40 11.57 25.43 7.29
C PHE A 40 12.93 25.84 7.90
N ASP A 41 13.17 25.48 9.16
CA ASP A 41 14.34 25.92 9.93
C ASP A 41 15.41 24.83 10.14
N SER A 42 15.26 23.66 9.52
CA SER A 42 16.19 22.53 9.62
C SER A 42 17.64 22.90 9.30
N GLY A 43 17.87 23.84 8.38
CA GLY A 43 19.21 24.33 8.03
C GLY A 43 19.96 25.07 9.15
N SER A 44 19.28 25.46 10.24
CA SER A 44 19.91 26.02 11.44
C SER A 44 20.35 24.94 12.44
N TYR A 45 20.01 23.68 12.18
CA TYR A 45 20.27 22.54 13.08
C TYR A 45 21.09 21.44 12.42
N PHE A 46 20.96 21.30 11.10
CA PHE A 46 21.53 20.21 10.34
C PHE A 46 22.27 20.69 9.09
N GLN A 47 23.15 19.83 8.59
CA GLN A 47 23.87 20.02 7.34
C GLN A 47 23.87 18.74 6.50
N LEU A 48 23.98 18.90 5.19
CA LEU A 48 24.24 17.81 4.25
C LEU A 48 25.74 17.58 4.16
N CYS A 49 26.17 16.37 4.52
CA CYS A 49 27.56 15.95 4.43
C CYS A 49 27.71 15.01 3.23
N PRO A 50 28.71 15.22 2.35
CA PRO A 50 29.00 14.27 1.28
C PRO A 50 29.33 12.91 1.90
N ALA A 51 28.79 11.85 1.33
CA ALA A 51 29.25 10.49 1.64
C ALA A 51 30.63 10.33 1.00
N ASP A 52 31.64 9.95 1.78
CA ASP A 52 32.97 9.67 1.27
C ASP A 52 32.97 8.28 0.60
N ASP A 53 33.49 8.18 -0.63
CA ASP A 53 33.54 6.93 -1.41
C ASP A 53 34.48 5.87 -0.79
N ASP A 54 35.33 6.27 0.17
CA ASP A 54 36.37 5.43 0.81
C ASP A 54 35.97 4.88 2.20
N ASP A 55 34.80 5.22 2.73
CA ASP A 55 34.32 4.66 4.00
C ASP A 55 33.71 3.26 3.79
N GLU A 56 34.58 2.25 3.64
CA GLU A 56 34.21 0.82 3.66
C GLU A 56 33.40 0.44 4.93
N GLU A 57 33.51 1.22 6.01
CA GLU A 57 32.71 1.04 7.24
C GLU A 57 31.30 1.68 7.18
N LEU A 58 31.06 2.67 6.29
CA LEU A 58 29.75 3.28 6.04
C LEU A 58 28.99 2.64 4.86
N GLU A 59 29.59 1.64 4.18
CA GLU A 59 28.92 0.66 3.30
C GLU A 59 28.00 -0.32 4.08
N GLY A 60 27.24 0.21 5.04
CA GLY A 60 26.29 -0.53 5.85
C GLY A 60 25.04 -0.89 5.07
N THR A 61 25.14 -1.78 4.07
CA THR A 61 24.04 -2.49 3.38
C THR A 61 22.96 -1.67 2.64
N TYR A 62 22.77 -0.37 2.90
CA TYR A 62 21.66 0.43 2.39
C TYR A 62 22.09 1.73 1.68
N ASN A 63 21.47 2.03 0.54
CA ASN A 63 21.51 3.31 -0.19
C ASN A 63 22.88 3.81 -0.70
N ALA A 64 23.67 2.95 -1.35
CA ALA A 64 24.94 3.31 -2.00
C ALA A 64 24.85 4.40 -3.09
N GLU A 65 23.63 4.76 -3.54
CA GLU A 65 23.42 5.80 -4.56
C GLU A 65 23.26 7.21 -3.96
N ARG A 66 23.14 7.34 -2.63
CA ARG A 66 22.95 8.64 -1.99
C ARG A 66 24.28 9.35 -1.80
N ARG A 67 24.38 10.54 -2.41
CA ARG A 67 25.56 11.40 -2.32
C ARG A 67 25.75 12.06 -0.96
N TYR A 68 24.68 12.22 -0.19
CA TYR A 68 24.71 12.96 1.08
C TYR A 68 24.00 12.21 2.20
N TYR A 69 24.54 12.35 3.40
CA TYR A 69 23.87 12.06 4.66
C TYR A 69 23.60 13.36 5.44
N VAL A 70 22.77 13.29 6.49
CA VAL A 70 22.40 14.45 7.30
C VAL A 70 23.02 14.34 8.69
N SER A 71 23.75 15.36 9.12
CA SER A 71 24.29 15.45 10.48
C SER A 71 23.86 16.73 11.19
N THR A 72 23.90 16.74 12.52
CA THR A 72 23.74 17.97 13.30
C THR A 72 24.90 18.95 13.06
N LEU A 73 24.65 20.25 13.26
CA LEU A 73 25.74 21.23 13.37
C LEU A 73 26.51 21.02 14.69
N GLN A 74 27.71 21.59 14.77
CA GLN A 74 28.65 21.38 15.88
C GLN A 74 28.05 21.63 17.27
N ASP A 75 27.36 22.75 17.45
CA ASP A 75 26.92 23.24 18.77
C ASP A 75 25.41 22.97 19.01
N ILE A 76 24.84 21.98 18.33
CA ILE A 76 23.43 21.64 18.44
C ILE A 76 23.22 20.48 19.40
N VAL A 77 22.34 20.70 20.37
CA VAL A 77 21.82 19.67 21.27
C VAL A 77 20.31 19.57 21.05
N LEU A 78 19.85 18.38 20.67
CA LEU A 78 18.43 18.08 20.49
C LEU A 78 17.97 17.20 21.64
N ASP A 79 17.09 17.73 22.48
CA ASP A 79 16.48 16.99 23.59
C ASP A 79 15.00 16.70 23.26
N PRO A 80 14.64 15.43 22.97
CA PRO A 80 13.27 15.07 22.57
C PRO A 80 12.24 15.21 23.69
N HIS A 81 12.65 15.56 24.91
CA HIS A 81 11.75 15.73 26.05
C HIS A 81 11.62 17.17 26.53
N ASN A 82 12.64 18.00 26.27
CA ASN A 82 12.74 19.35 26.84
C ASN A 82 12.86 20.47 25.80
N ASP A 83 13.20 20.17 24.54
CA ASP A 83 13.32 21.17 23.49
C ASP A 83 12.09 21.16 22.58
N GLU A 84 11.14 22.07 22.81
CA GLU A 84 9.95 22.24 21.97
C GLU A 84 10.23 22.64 20.51
N ASN A 85 11.45 23.11 20.20
CA ASN A 85 11.84 23.52 18.85
C ASN A 85 12.39 22.38 18.00
N ALA A 86 12.70 21.23 18.61
CA ALA A 86 13.27 20.06 17.95
C ALA A 86 12.25 19.27 17.10
N ILE A 87 11.34 19.95 16.40
CA ILE A 87 10.44 19.37 15.41
C ILE A 87 10.51 20.17 14.13
N PHE A 88 10.74 19.51 13.00
CA PHE A 88 11.13 20.16 11.75
C PHE A 88 10.21 19.76 10.61
N LEU A 89 9.97 20.70 9.69
CA LEU A 89 9.25 20.46 8.44
C LEU A 89 10.25 20.08 7.34
N ILE A 90 9.82 19.18 6.47
CA ILE A 90 10.47 18.75 5.24
C ILE A 90 9.48 19.00 4.10
N ASP A 91 9.96 19.66 3.05
CA ASP A 91 9.16 19.95 1.87
C ASP A 91 9.09 18.74 0.93
N HIS A 92 8.08 18.71 0.06
CA HIS A 92 7.89 17.66 -0.94
C HIS A 92 8.39 18.19 -2.29
N ALA A 93 9.62 17.82 -2.66
CA ALA A 93 10.23 18.20 -3.92
C ALA A 93 9.41 17.79 -5.15
N TRP A 94 8.68 16.69 -5.05
CA TRP A 94 7.82 16.19 -6.10
C TRP A 94 6.67 15.38 -5.54
N THR A 95 5.43 15.73 -5.88
CA THR A 95 4.21 14.96 -5.54
C THR A 95 3.50 14.59 -6.83
N TYR A 96 3.06 13.34 -6.96
CA TYR A 96 2.50 12.81 -8.21
C TYR A 96 1.66 11.55 -8.01
N ARG A 97 0.90 11.17 -9.05
CA ARG A 97 0.33 9.83 -9.20
C ARG A 97 1.20 9.04 -10.17
N ILE A 98 1.31 7.72 -9.98
CA ILE A 98 2.20 6.85 -10.79
C ILE A 98 2.02 7.07 -12.30
N LYS A 99 0.76 7.15 -12.77
CA LYS A 99 0.42 7.40 -14.18
C LYS A 99 0.94 8.74 -14.74
N ASP A 100 1.13 9.72 -13.87
CA ASP A 100 1.57 11.08 -14.22
C ASP A 100 3.10 11.23 -14.11
N ALA A 101 3.81 10.26 -13.51
CA ALA A 101 5.23 10.38 -13.14
C ALA A 101 6.15 10.75 -14.33
N ARG A 102 6.05 9.99 -15.44
CA ARG A 102 6.84 10.28 -16.64
C ARG A 102 6.51 11.65 -17.22
N ASN A 103 5.22 11.94 -17.39
CA ASN A 103 4.78 13.20 -17.97
C ASN A 103 5.28 14.40 -17.14
N ASN A 104 5.27 14.28 -15.81
CA ASN A 104 5.83 15.29 -14.91
C ASN A 104 7.31 15.55 -15.19
N LEU A 105 8.14 14.51 -15.29
CA LEU A 105 9.59 14.63 -15.56
C LEU A 105 9.88 15.26 -16.94
N THR A 106 8.98 15.04 -17.91
CA THR A 106 9.10 15.63 -19.25
C THR A 106 8.66 17.10 -19.29
N THR A 107 7.58 17.44 -18.60
CA THR A 107 6.85 18.72 -18.79
C THR A 107 7.08 19.76 -17.71
N ILE A 108 7.34 19.35 -16.46
CA ILE A 108 7.58 20.28 -15.35
C ILE A 108 9.01 20.83 -15.46
N PRO A 109 9.19 22.16 -15.54
CA PRO A 109 10.52 22.76 -15.63
C PRO A 109 11.40 22.35 -14.44
N THR A 110 12.67 22.09 -14.72
CA THR A 110 13.74 21.77 -13.76
C THR A 110 13.53 20.53 -12.88
N LEU A 111 12.37 19.85 -12.98
CA LEU A 111 12.07 18.71 -12.13
C LEU A 111 12.98 17.52 -12.44
N TYR A 112 13.18 17.21 -13.73
CA TYR A 112 14.12 16.16 -14.14
C TYR A 112 15.51 16.43 -13.59
N GLU A 113 16.03 17.65 -13.77
CA GLU A 113 17.36 18.04 -13.34
C GLU A 113 17.51 17.92 -11.81
N ARG A 114 16.48 18.33 -11.05
CA ARG A 114 16.45 18.17 -9.59
C ARG A 114 16.43 16.70 -9.17
N MET A 115 15.58 15.87 -9.77
CA MET A 115 15.48 14.45 -9.44
C MET A 115 16.73 13.67 -9.86
N ALA A 116 17.31 13.98 -11.02
CA ALA A 116 18.56 13.39 -11.47
C ALA A 116 19.71 13.73 -10.52
N SER A 117 19.81 14.99 -10.08
CA SER A 117 20.81 15.41 -9.09
C SER A 117 20.60 14.73 -7.74
N LEU A 118 19.35 14.62 -7.26
CA LEU A 118 19.02 13.97 -6.00
C LEU A 118 19.34 12.47 -6.00
N MET A 119 19.13 11.80 -7.13
CA MET A 119 19.31 10.36 -7.30
C MET A 119 20.69 9.96 -7.85
N ASN A 120 21.61 10.93 -7.94
CA ASN A 120 22.95 10.76 -8.50
C ASN A 120 22.93 10.06 -9.87
N ILE A 121 22.11 10.59 -10.78
CA ILE A 121 21.96 10.11 -12.15
C ILE A 121 22.77 11.01 -13.06
N ASP A 122 23.78 10.42 -13.69
CA ASP A 122 24.50 11.00 -14.81
C ASP A 122 24.15 10.18 -16.05
N ALA A 123 23.42 10.80 -16.99
CA ALA A 123 22.89 10.16 -18.19
C ALA A 123 23.23 10.98 -19.43
N GLU A 124 23.58 10.30 -20.53
CA GLU A 124 23.95 10.96 -21.78
C GLU A 124 22.80 11.76 -22.39
N THR A 125 21.57 11.26 -22.25
CA THR A 125 20.37 11.91 -22.74
C THR A 125 19.34 12.10 -21.62
N LYS A 126 18.49 13.11 -21.78
CA LYS A 126 17.38 13.35 -20.85
C LYS A 126 16.40 12.18 -20.81
N GLU A 127 16.16 11.50 -21.94
CA GLU A 127 15.22 10.36 -21.98
C GLU A 127 15.77 9.17 -21.18
N ASP A 128 17.04 8.82 -21.36
CA ASP A 128 17.69 7.76 -20.58
C ASP A 128 17.71 8.11 -19.09
N GLY A 129 17.99 9.38 -18.77
CA GLY A 129 17.93 9.88 -17.40
C GLY A 129 16.53 9.78 -16.79
N ILE A 130 15.47 10.06 -17.55
CA ILE A 130 14.07 9.89 -17.09
C ILE A 130 13.81 8.43 -16.75
N GLU A 131 14.27 7.48 -17.56
CA GLU A 131 14.12 6.05 -17.24
C GLU A 131 14.84 5.67 -15.94
N LEU A 132 16.06 6.16 -15.76
CA LEU A 132 16.82 5.93 -14.53
C LEU A 132 16.12 6.55 -13.31
N VAL A 133 15.51 7.73 -13.45
CA VAL A 133 14.71 8.35 -12.37
C VAL A 133 13.51 7.46 -12.04
N LEU A 134 12.73 7.03 -13.04
CA LEU A 134 11.56 6.18 -12.83
C LEU A 134 11.90 4.81 -12.21
N GLN A 135 13.10 4.30 -12.47
CA GLN A 135 13.61 3.08 -11.85
C GLN A 135 14.05 3.33 -10.40
N ARG A 136 14.80 4.41 -10.12
CA ARG A 136 15.39 4.68 -8.80
C ARG A 136 14.45 5.37 -7.82
N MET A 137 13.39 6.04 -8.28
CA MET A 137 12.49 6.84 -7.45
C MET A 137 11.88 6.05 -6.28
N TRP A 138 11.71 4.74 -6.42
CA TRP A 138 11.16 3.85 -5.37
C TRP A 138 12.01 3.78 -4.10
N LYS A 139 13.26 4.24 -4.13
CA LYS A 139 14.14 4.41 -2.96
C LYS A 139 13.89 5.72 -2.20
N TYR A 140 13.18 6.65 -2.79
CA TYR A 140 12.94 8.01 -2.27
C TYR A 140 11.48 8.26 -1.98
N ASN A 141 10.62 7.62 -2.76
CA ASN A 141 9.18 7.70 -2.66
C ASN A 141 8.70 7.46 -1.24
N GLN A 142 7.63 8.16 -0.89
CA GLN A 142 6.73 7.92 0.22
C GLN A 142 5.30 8.08 -0.32
N THR A 143 4.30 7.69 0.46
CA THR A 143 2.91 7.68 -0.01
C THR A 143 1.96 8.20 1.06
N TYR A 144 0.87 8.80 0.61
CA TYR A 144 -0.32 9.08 1.42
C TYR A 144 -1.57 8.95 0.55
N THR A 145 -2.71 8.70 1.18
CA THR A 145 -4.02 8.68 0.50
C THR A 145 -4.86 9.81 1.06
N LEU A 146 -5.42 10.65 0.19
CA LEU A 146 -6.37 11.68 0.57
C LEU A 146 -7.79 11.11 0.43
N THR A 147 -8.63 11.30 1.45
CA THR A 147 -10.05 10.93 1.38
C THR A 147 -10.82 12.01 0.62
N SER A 148 -11.71 11.60 -0.28
CA SER A 148 -12.40 12.47 -1.26
C SER A 148 -13.27 13.60 -0.68
N THR A 149 -13.42 13.68 0.64
CA THR A 149 -14.09 14.82 1.31
C THR A 149 -13.40 16.18 1.10
N GLN A 150 -12.24 16.22 0.41
CA GLN A 150 -11.47 17.43 0.13
C GLN A 150 -11.28 17.74 -1.37
N VAL A 151 -11.79 16.89 -2.27
CA VAL A 151 -11.74 17.14 -3.72
C VAL A 151 -13.17 17.23 -4.24
N GLU A 152 -13.48 18.33 -4.92
CA GLU A 152 -14.82 18.76 -5.29
C GLU A 152 -15.73 17.63 -5.79
N THR A 153 -16.90 17.58 -5.16
CA THR A 153 -18.09 16.81 -5.53
C THR A 153 -18.34 16.84 -7.03
N GLN A 154 -18.08 15.73 -7.72
CA GLN A 154 -18.80 15.37 -8.94
C GLN A 154 -18.64 13.88 -9.28
N ARG A 155 -19.80 13.20 -9.19
CA ARG A 155 -20.21 11.90 -9.76
C ARG A 155 -20.21 10.71 -8.79
N ASP A 156 -21.36 10.05 -8.81
CA ASP A 156 -21.77 8.82 -8.13
C ASP A 156 -20.84 7.63 -8.41
N CYS A 157 -19.63 7.68 -7.88
CA CYS A 157 -18.66 6.59 -7.94
C CYS A 157 -18.10 6.41 -6.53
N GLU A 158 -18.07 5.16 -6.07
CA GLU A 158 -17.37 4.70 -4.87
C GLU A 158 -16.10 5.53 -4.64
N GLU A 159 -15.99 6.11 -3.44
CA GLU A 159 -14.92 7.01 -3.01
C GLU A 159 -13.57 6.63 -3.63
N THR A 160 -13.06 7.45 -4.56
CA THR A 160 -11.84 7.11 -5.29
C THR A 160 -10.62 7.40 -4.43
N TYR A 161 -10.09 6.38 -3.76
CA TYR A 161 -8.86 6.42 -2.97
C TYR A 161 -7.63 6.22 -3.88
N GLU A 162 -7.25 7.19 -4.71
CA GLU A 162 -5.98 7.10 -5.46
C GLU A 162 -4.80 7.53 -4.55
N PRO A 163 -3.76 6.69 -4.36
CA PRO A 163 -2.59 7.06 -3.56
C PRO A 163 -1.74 8.11 -4.29
N TYR A 164 -1.30 9.11 -3.53
CA TYR A 164 -0.31 10.09 -3.96
C TYR A 164 1.07 9.66 -3.49
N TRP A 165 2.02 9.68 -4.42
CA TRP A 165 3.43 9.44 -4.17
C TRP A 165 4.17 10.75 -4.09
N TYR A 166 5.17 10.81 -3.24
CA TYR A 166 5.99 12.00 -3.11
C TYR A 166 7.45 11.68 -2.79
N ILE A 167 8.33 12.57 -3.22
CA ILE A 167 9.75 12.60 -2.88
C ILE A 167 10.01 13.85 -2.07
N MET A 168 10.66 13.69 -0.90
CA MET A 168 11.05 14.79 -0.04
C MET A 168 12.15 15.64 -0.68
N ASP A 169 12.35 16.85 -0.19
CA ASP A 169 13.52 17.67 -0.51
C ASP A 169 14.86 16.98 -0.24
N GLU A 170 15.95 17.66 -0.60
CA GLU A 170 17.32 17.17 -0.50
C GLU A 170 17.66 16.74 0.94
N LEU A 171 17.19 17.48 1.95
CA LEU A 171 17.44 17.14 3.35
C LEU A 171 16.67 15.90 3.77
N GLY A 172 15.35 15.88 3.55
CA GLY A 172 14.52 14.74 3.96
C GLY A 172 14.88 13.45 3.23
N SER A 173 15.20 13.54 1.94
CA SER A 173 15.66 12.43 1.12
C SER A 173 17.04 11.91 1.53
N SER A 174 17.88 12.72 2.16
CA SER A 174 19.20 12.31 2.66
C SER A 174 19.18 11.67 4.05
N ILE A 175 18.08 11.74 4.81
CA ILE A 175 17.98 11.02 6.09
C ILE A 175 17.97 9.51 5.81
N ARG A 176 19.04 8.82 6.24
CA ARG A 176 19.28 7.40 5.93
C ARG A 176 18.51 6.47 6.85
N HIS A 177 18.42 5.21 6.43
CA HIS A 177 17.87 4.15 7.26
C HIS A 177 18.90 3.65 8.25
N SER A 178 18.48 3.44 9.49
CA SER A 178 19.13 2.50 10.40
C SER A 178 18.07 1.71 11.16
N ASN A 179 18.32 0.42 11.37
CA ASN A 179 17.51 -0.43 12.23
C ASN A 179 17.97 -0.37 13.71
N THR A 180 19.26 -0.12 13.95
CA THR A 180 19.86 -0.13 15.30
C THR A 180 20.05 1.27 15.88
N ASN A 181 20.32 2.25 15.02
CA ASN A 181 20.72 3.61 15.42
C ASN A 181 19.71 4.68 14.99
N ALA A 182 18.46 4.30 14.68
CA ALA A 182 17.41 5.27 14.38
C ALA A 182 17.24 6.24 15.57
N ASN A 183 17.51 7.52 15.32
CA ASN A 183 17.53 8.58 16.33
C ASN A 183 16.54 9.71 16.03
N VAL A 184 15.90 9.68 14.85
CA VAL A 184 14.77 10.54 14.48
C VAL A 184 13.56 9.72 14.01
N CYS A 185 12.36 10.21 14.30
CA CYS A 185 11.13 9.77 13.66
C CYS A 185 10.85 10.69 12.47
N CYS A 186 10.35 10.15 11.36
CA CYS A 186 9.89 10.96 10.24
C CYS A 186 8.59 10.40 9.69
N THR A 187 7.57 11.26 9.61
CA THR A 187 6.22 10.88 9.22
C THR A 187 5.54 12.00 8.43
N SER A 188 4.40 11.70 7.82
CA SER A 188 3.65 12.62 6.98
C SER A 188 2.52 13.27 7.80
N PHE A 189 2.26 14.55 7.57
CA PHE A 189 1.25 15.33 8.28
C PHE A 189 0.50 16.26 7.32
N PHE A 190 -0.82 16.11 7.23
CA PHE A 190 -1.67 16.96 6.42
C PHE A 190 -2.14 18.16 7.23
N PHE A 191 -1.85 19.37 6.73
CA PHE A 191 -2.29 20.62 7.35
C PHE A 191 -3.48 21.20 6.59
N GLY A 192 -4.67 21.08 7.20
CA GLY A 192 -5.95 21.43 6.58
C GLY A 192 -6.08 22.90 6.16
N PRO A 193 -5.63 23.88 6.96
CA PRO A 193 -5.77 25.29 6.60
C PRO A 193 -5.07 25.69 5.29
N SER A 194 -3.88 25.14 5.01
CA SER A 194 -3.15 25.40 3.76
C SER A 194 -3.40 24.35 2.68
N GLN A 195 -4.10 23.25 3.01
CA GLN A 195 -4.25 22.07 2.15
C GLN A 195 -2.91 21.46 1.73
N THR A 196 -1.90 21.57 2.59
CA THR A 196 -0.53 21.13 2.30
C THR A 196 -0.22 19.84 3.03
N MET A 197 0.42 18.90 2.33
CA MET A 197 1.04 17.75 2.95
C MET A 197 2.49 18.08 3.30
N PHE A 198 2.85 18.00 4.58
CA PHE A 198 4.23 18.13 5.03
C PHE A 198 4.80 16.75 5.38
N SER A 199 6.10 16.60 5.23
CA SER A 199 6.83 15.60 6.03
C SER A 199 7.36 16.30 7.27
N ILE A 200 7.26 15.64 8.42
CA ILE A 200 7.78 16.14 9.68
C ILE A 200 8.83 15.17 10.19
N PHE A 201 9.85 15.68 10.89
CA PHE A 201 10.76 14.84 11.65
C PHE A 201 11.16 15.48 12.97
N TYR A 202 11.45 14.64 13.96
CA TYR A 202 11.84 15.05 15.31
C TYR A 202 12.72 13.96 15.94
N PRO A 203 13.61 14.30 16.88
CA PRO A 203 14.45 13.32 17.56
C PRO A 203 13.59 12.41 18.44
N ILE A 204 13.98 11.15 18.54
CA ILE A 204 13.38 10.16 19.45
C ILE A 204 14.32 9.75 20.58
N VAL A 205 15.58 10.17 20.48
CA VAL A 205 16.60 10.06 21.51
C VAL A 205 17.35 11.39 21.59
N ARG A 206 17.97 11.67 22.73
CA ARG A 206 18.81 12.86 22.89
C ARG A 206 20.01 12.79 21.94
N ILE A 207 20.26 13.86 21.20
CA ILE A 207 21.42 14.01 20.31
C ILE A 207 22.23 15.20 20.82
N ASP A 208 23.38 14.93 21.42
CA ASP A 208 24.22 15.97 22.05
C ASP A 208 25.69 15.92 21.65
N GLN A 209 26.08 14.96 20.81
CA GLN A 209 27.42 14.91 20.24
C GLN A 209 27.49 15.81 19.00
N PRO A 210 28.60 16.53 18.80
CA PRO A 210 28.79 17.38 17.62
C PRO A 210 28.80 16.52 16.35
N TYR A 211 28.22 17.05 15.27
CA TYR A 211 28.22 16.38 13.95
C TYR A 211 27.62 14.97 13.95
N THR A 212 26.59 14.74 14.78
CA THR A 212 25.93 13.43 14.85
C THR A 212 25.05 13.22 13.63
N GLU A 213 25.27 12.12 12.91
CA GLU A 213 24.38 11.70 11.84
C GLU A 213 22.98 11.33 12.36
N ILE A 214 21.94 11.73 11.62
CA ILE A 214 20.57 11.34 11.89
C ILE A 214 20.09 10.20 10.99
N PHE A 215 19.41 9.23 11.61
CA PHE A 215 18.85 8.06 10.97
C PHE A 215 17.37 7.91 11.32
N ARG A 216 16.58 7.49 10.33
CA ARG A 216 15.18 7.10 10.52
C ARG A 216 14.99 5.61 10.30
N ASN A 217 13.87 5.09 10.77
CA ASN A 217 13.40 3.78 10.33
C ASN A 217 12.54 3.94 9.05
N PHE A 218 12.83 3.19 7.99
CA PHE A 218 11.98 3.20 6.79
C PHE A 218 10.75 2.31 6.92
N VAL A 219 10.79 1.35 7.84
CA VAL A 219 9.68 0.44 8.13
C VAL A 219 9.39 0.53 9.63
N TYR A 220 8.17 0.91 10.02
CA TYR A 220 7.88 1.25 11.42
C TYR A 220 7.97 0.06 12.41
N ASP A 221 7.82 -1.18 11.96
CA ASP A 221 7.90 -2.37 12.83
C ASP A 221 9.36 -2.69 13.20
N ASN A 222 9.76 -2.57 14.46
CA ASN A 222 11.13 -2.86 14.89
C ASN A 222 11.44 -4.37 15.04
N ASN A 223 10.46 -5.27 14.85
CA ASN A 223 10.72 -6.70 14.95
C ASN A 223 11.61 -7.19 13.79
N GLU A 224 12.62 -8.01 14.10
CA GLU A 224 13.48 -8.64 13.09
C GLU A 224 12.76 -9.80 12.40
N THR A 225 11.76 -9.49 11.58
CA THR A 225 11.00 -10.46 10.79
C THR A 225 11.55 -10.59 9.37
N LEU A 226 11.26 -11.72 8.72
CA LEU A 226 11.55 -11.91 7.30
C LEU A 226 10.79 -10.88 6.45
N ASP A 227 9.50 -10.65 6.74
CA ASP A 227 8.68 -9.66 6.05
C ASP A 227 9.31 -8.26 6.10
N ARG A 228 9.77 -7.82 7.28
CA ARG A 228 10.54 -6.56 7.41
C ARG A 228 11.79 -6.56 6.54
N SER A 229 12.57 -7.64 6.57
CA SER A 229 13.81 -7.76 5.78
C SER A 229 13.54 -7.67 4.28
N ILE A 230 12.40 -8.19 3.81
CA ILE A 230 11.94 -8.10 2.42
C ILE A 230 11.46 -6.67 2.10
N ARG A 231 10.69 -6.04 3.00
CA ARG A 231 10.23 -4.63 2.81
C ARG A 231 11.39 -3.63 2.73
N LEU A 232 12.52 -3.94 3.35
CA LEU A 232 13.72 -3.11 3.32
C LEU A 232 14.58 -3.30 2.05
N LEU A 233 14.29 -4.29 1.20
CA LEU A 233 15.08 -4.56 -0.01
C LEU A 233 15.23 -3.39 -1.00
N PRO A 234 14.23 -2.50 -1.22
CA PRO A 234 14.38 -1.39 -2.16
C PRO A 234 15.60 -0.51 -1.85
N TRP A 235 15.95 -0.41 -0.58
CA TRP A 235 17.08 0.39 -0.13
C TRP A 235 18.38 -0.42 0.00
N LYS A 236 18.35 -1.76 -0.12
CA LYS A 236 19.57 -2.56 -0.03
C LYS A 236 20.41 -2.42 -1.30
N HIS A 237 21.73 -2.52 -1.16
CA HIS A 237 22.61 -2.63 -2.31
C HIS A 237 22.22 -3.85 -3.17
N LEU A 238 22.26 -3.71 -4.50
CA LEU A 238 21.77 -4.73 -5.43
C LEU A 238 22.42 -6.09 -5.19
N HIS A 239 23.74 -6.12 -4.98
CA HIS A 239 24.45 -7.36 -4.69
C HIS A 239 23.97 -8.00 -3.39
N ALA A 240 23.85 -7.22 -2.31
CA ALA A 240 23.36 -7.71 -1.01
C ALA A 240 21.91 -8.22 -1.08
N ARG A 241 21.04 -7.52 -1.83
CA ARG A 241 19.66 -7.93 -2.12
C ARG A 241 19.62 -9.28 -2.82
N LYS A 242 20.35 -9.43 -3.93
CA LYS A 242 20.40 -10.69 -4.71
C LYS A 242 20.95 -11.83 -3.86
N THR A 243 22.04 -11.58 -3.13
CA THR A 243 22.63 -12.57 -2.23
C THR A 243 21.63 -13.00 -1.16
N PHE A 244 20.96 -12.06 -0.48
CA PHE A 244 19.94 -12.37 0.51
C PHE A 244 18.80 -13.25 -0.05
N LEU A 245 18.21 -12.86 -1.18
CA LEU A 245 17.11 -13.61 -1.79
C LEU A 245 17.53 -15.01 -2.28
N ARG A 246 18.75 -15.16 -2.80
CA ARG A 246 19.30 -16.46 -3.24
C ARG A 246 19.56 -17.43 -2.09
N HIS A 247 19.64 -16.97 -0.84
CA HIS A 247 19.72 -17.88 0.31
C HIS A 247 18.34 -18.40 0.73
N LEU A 248 17.26 -17.70 0.40
CA LEU A 248 15.87 -18.03 0.78
C LEU A 248 15.19 -18.98 -0.24
N THR A 249 15.87 -20.04 -0.66
CA THR A 249 15.32 -21.01 -1.64
C THR A 249 14.31 -21.97 -1.02
N ILE A 250 13.55 -22.71 -1.84
CA ILE A 250 12.69 -23.81 -1.37
C ILE A 250 13.47 -24.82 -0.53
N GLU A 251 14.70 -25.14 -0.95
CA GLU A 251 15.56 -26.11 -0.26
C GLU A 251 16.04 -25.60 1.11
N ASN A 252 16.44 -24.33 1.18
CA ASN A 252 16.99 -23.73 2.39
C ASN A 252 15.90 -23.19 3.35
N SER A 253 14.69 -22.96 2.85
CA SER A 253 13.60 -22.28 3.57
C SER A 253 12.26 -22.94 3.27
N SER A 254 12.20 -24.27 3.31
CA SER A 254 10.99 -25.04 2.95
C SER A 254 9.73 -24.62 3.72
N GLU A 255 9.86 -24.19 4.98
CA GLU A 255 8.75 -23.67 5.79
C GLU A 255 8.05 -22.46 5.14
N LEU A 256 8.81 -21.60 4.46
CA LEU A 256 8.30 -20.42 3.75
C LEU A 256 7.36 -20.84 2.60
N PHE A 257 7.68 -21.93 1.91
CA PHE A 257 6.95 -22.37 0.71
C PHE A 257 5.90 -23.44 1.00
N ASN A 258 5.96 -24.08 2.18
CA ASN A 258 4.98 -25.07 2.64
C ASN A 258 3.73 -24.45 3.28
N GLN A 259 3.63 -23.12 3.34
CA GLN A 259 2.49 -22.43 3.91
C GLN A 259 1.23 -22.66 3.05
N LYS A 260 0.31 -23.49 3.56
CA LYS A 260 -0.96 -23.80 2.88
C LYS A 260 -2.01 -22.72 3.10
N LEU A 261 -1.81 -21.55 2.52
CA LEU A 261 -2.75 -20.42 2.62
C LEU A 261 -4.17 -20.76 2.14
N GLN A 262 -4.32 -21.72 1.24
CA GLN A 262 -5.62 -22.25 0.81
C GLN A 262 -6.48 -22.84 1.95
N ASN A 263 -5.90 -23.07 3.13
CA ASN A 263 -6.58 -23.54 4.34
C ASN A 263 -6.57 -22.49 5.46
N SER A 264 -6.18 -21.24 5.18
CA SER A 264 -6.13 -20.18 6.19
C SER A 264 -7.54 -19.78 6.62
N LEU A 265 -7.86 -20.03 7.89
CA LEU A 265 -9.12 -19.59 8.48
C LEU A 265 -9.19 -18.05 8.57
N GLU A 266 -8.08 -17.39 8.88
CA GLU A 266 -8.01 -15.93 8.98
C GLU A 266 -8.37 -15.24 7.66
N ILE A 267 -7.80 -15.72 6.55
CA ILE A 267 -8.11 -15.18 5.21
C ILE A 267 -9.58 -15.39 4.88
N PHE A 268 -10.07 -16.61 5.15
CA PHE A 268 -11.47 -16.93 4.93
C PHE A 268 -12.39 -16.00 5.76
N GLU A 269 -12.18 -15.89 7.07
CA GLU A 269 -12.99 -15.05 7.96
C GLU A 269 -12.93 -13.57 7.55
N LYS A 270 -11.75 -13.04 7.18
CA LYS A 270 -11.60 -11.67 6.69
C LYS A 270 -12.44 -11.39 5.45
N CYS A 271 -12.50 -12.32 4.50
CA CYS A 271 -13.32 -12.20 3.30
C CYS A 271 -14.83 -12.35 3.55
N HIS A 272 -15.23 -12.83 4.74
CA HIS A 272 -16.62 -13.08 5.13
C HIS A 272 -17.06 -12.24 6.34
N GLN A 273 -16.25 -11.24 6.77
CA GLN A 273 -16.50 -10.49 8.00
C GLN A 273 -17.86 -9.76 8.02
N HIS A 274 -18.44 -9.53 6.84
CA HIS A 274 -19.74 -8.87 6.66
C HIS A 274 -20.88 -9.83 6.37
N ASP A 275 -20.59 -11.11 6.12
CA ASP A 275 -21.60 -12.10 5.76
C ASP A 275 -22.34 -12.57 7.01
N LEU A 276 -23.65 -12.42 7.00
CA LEU A 276 -24.57 -12.89 8.03
C LEU A 276 -25.26 -14.14 7.50
N TYR A 277 -24.91 -15.31 8.05
CA TYR A 277 -25.38 -16.60 7.56
C TYR A 277 -25.68 -17.56 8.71
N ASP A 278 -26.81 -18.27 8.62
CA ASP A 278 -27.19 -19.32 9.57
C ASP A 278 -26.71 -20.69 9.10
N LYS A 279 -25.80 -21.32 9.86
CA LYS A 279 -25.33 -22.70 9.60
C LYS A 279 -26.44 -23.75 9.47
N LYS A 280 -27.66 -23.47 9.93
CA LYS A 280 -28.83 -24.37 9.83
C LYS A 280 -29.44 -24.48 8.42
N GLN A 281 -29.11 -23.58 7.50
CA GLN A 281 -29.72 -23.54 6.16
C GLN A 281 -29.38 -24.71 5.25
N ILE A 282 -28.24 -25.39 5.43
CA ILE A 282 -27.82 -26.52 4.57
C ILE A 282 -28.82 -27.70 4.63
N LEU A 283 -29.70 -27.73 5.64
CA LEU A 283 -30.62 -28.84 5.91
C LEU A 283 -32.06 -28.63 5.42
N MET A 284 -32.44 -27.42 4.97
CA MET A 284 -33.79 -27.11 4.51
C MET A 284 -33.82 -27.01 2.99
N ASN A 285 -33.99 -28.15 2.33
CA ASN A 285 -34.37 -28.21 0.91
C ASN A 285 -35.89 -28.14 0.80
N ASP A 286 -36.47 -26.97 1.06
CA ASP A 286 -37.83 -26.69 0.59
C ASP A 286 -37.71 -26.19 -0.84
N SER A 287 -38.03 -27.04 -1.81
CA SER A 287 -38.04 -26.65 -3.22
C SER A 287 -39.18 -25.67 -3.45
N ILE A 288 -38.86 -24.44 -3.87
CA ILE A 288 -39.88 -23.47 -4.30
C ILE A 288 -40.63 -24.06 -5.49
N GLU A 289 -41.93 -24.30 -5.35
CA GLU A 289 -42.78 -24.74 -6.45
C GLU A 289 -42.97 -23.59 -7.45
N ILE A 290 -42.54 -23.80 -8.69
CA ILE A 290 -42.67 -22.81 -9.75
C ILE A 290 -44.09 -22.88 -10.32
N ASP A 291 -44.94 -21.95 -9.88
CA ASP A 291 -46.24 -21.70 -10.49
C ASP A 291 -46.09 -20.81 -11.74
N GLN A 292 -46.41 -21.37 -12.91
CA GLN A 292 -46.33 -20.66 -14.19
C GLN A 292 -47.50 -19.70 -14.43
N ASP A 293 -48.61 -19.87 -13.73
CA ASP A 293 -49.80 -19.04 -13.87
C ASP A 293 -49.80 -17.84 -12.90
N ARG A 294 -48.86 -17.84 -11.94
CA ARG A 294 -48.66 -16.78 -10.96
C ARG A 294 -47.81 -15.63 -11.50
N ALA A 295 -48.20 -14.40 -11.15
CA ALA A 295 -47.31 -13.23 -11.26
C ALA A 295 -46.34 -13.19 -10.07
N TRP A 296 -45.04 -13.28 -10.36
CA TRP A 296 -43.95 -13.26 -9.38
C TRP A 296 -43.56 -11.83 -9.02
N LYS A 297 -43.55 -11.51 -7.74
CA LYS A 297 -43.15 -10.18 -7.27
C LYS A 297 -41.64 -10.07 -7.26
N VAL A 298 -41.09 -9.07 -7.96
CA VAL A 298 -39.66 -8.87 -8.11
C VAL A 298 -39.26 -7.54 -7.49
N TYR A 299 -38.33 -7.57 -6.56
CA TYR A 299 -37.62 -6.39 -6.10
C TYR A 299 -36.25 -6.32 -6.78
N THR A 300 -35.85 -5.12 -7.21
CA THR A 300 -34.53 -4.89 -7.81
C THR A 300 -34.02 -3.49 -7.51
N ASP A 301 -32.69 -3.37 -7.36
CA ASP A 301 -31.97 -2.10 -7.24
C ASP A 301 -31.29 -1.69 -8.57
N HIS A 302 -31.58 -2.40 -9.67
CA HIS A 302 -30.91 -2.20 -10.96
C HIS A 302 -31.84 -1.59 -12.02
N GLU A 303 -31.49 -0.41 -12.50
CA GLU A 303 -32.31 0.37 -13.44
C GLU A 303 -32.70 -0.39 -14.71
N LEU A 304 -31.78 -1.18 -15.29
CA LEU A 304 -32.09 -1.94 -16.50
C LEU A 304 -33.09 -3.08 -16.23
N VAL A 305 -33.10 -3.66 -15.03
CA VAL A 305 -34.11 -4.68 -14.69
C VAL A 305 -35.46 -4.01 -14.57
N THR A 306 -35.53 -2.87 -13.89
CA THR A 306 -36.74 -2.04 -13.82
C THR A 306 -37.27 -1.66 -15.20
N GLN A 307 -36.38 -1.33 -16.14
CA GLN A 307 -36.77 -0.89 -17.48
C GLN A 307 -37.22 -2.05 -18.39
N TYR A 308 -36.60 -3.23 -18.28
CA TYR A 308 -36.75 -4.29 -19.28
C TYR A 308 -37.52 -5.52 -18.80
N LEU A 309 -37.82 -5.66 -17.50
CA LEU A 309 -38.67 -6.73 -16.96
C LEU A 309 -40.16 -6.44 -17.20
N ASN A 310 -40.58 -6.53 -18.46
CA ASN A 310 -41.94 -6.18 -18.91
C ASN A 310 -42.86 -7.38 -19.14
N ASP A 311 -42.40 -8.59 -18.84
CA ASP A 311 -43.21 -9.79 -19.02
C ASP A 311 -44.30 -9.88 -17.94
N LYS A 312 -45.53 -10.21 -18.34
CA LYS A 312 -46.73 -10.24 -17.49
C LYS A 312 -46.63 -11.18 -16.28
N HIS A 313 -45.73 -12.16 -16.31
CA HIS A 313 -45.52 -13.09 -15.20
C HIS A 313 -44.66 -12.49 -14.08
N TYR A 314 -44.18 -11.25 -14.24
CA TYR A 314 -43.41 -10.55 -13.21
C TYR A 314 -44.05 -9.21 -12.88
N GLN A 315 -44.05 -8.89 -11.58
CA GLN A 315 -44.52 -7.62 -11.06
C GLN A 315 -43.41 -6.95 -10.25
N LEU A 316 -42.91 -5.81 -10.72
CA LEU A 316 -41.95 -5.01 -9.95
C LEU A 316 -42.62 -4.42 -8.71
N ILE A 317 -41.94 -4.50 -7.57
CA ILE A 317 -42.40 -3.94 -6.29
C ILE A 317 -41.27 -3.15 -5.59
N ASP A 318 -41.65 -2.21 -4.74
CA ASP A 318 -40.71 -1.35 -4.02
C ASP A 318 -40.24 -1.93 -2.67
N ASP A 319 -41.01 -2.85 -2.09
CA ASP A 319 -40.74 -3.43 -0.76
C ASP A 319 -40.05 -4.81 -0.88
N PRO A 320 -38.76 -4.95 -0.50
CA PRO A 320 -38.05 -6.22 -0.60
C PRO A 320 -38.62 -7.33 0.30
N ASP A 321 -39.33 -6.98 1.38
CA ASP A 321 -39.90 -7.98 2.30
C ASP A 321 -41.06 -8.75 1.67
N GLN A 322 -41.78 -8.11 0.74
CA GLN A 322 -42.92 -8.70 0.02
C GLN A 322 -42.55 -9.38 -1.29
N ALA A 323 -41.25 -9.41 -1.63
CA ALA A 323 -40.76 -9.95 -2.90
C ALA A 323 -40.71 -11.48 -2.89
N ASP A 324 -41.08 -12.08 -4.02
CA ASP A 324 -40.84 -13.50 -4.30
C ASP A 324 -39.44 -13.71 -4.89
N ILE A 325 -38.94 -12.70 -5.62
CA ILE A 325 -37.62 -12.69 -6.25
C ILE A 325 -36.87 -11.42 -5.83
N LEU A 326 -35.70 -11.60 -5.23
CA LEU A 326 -34.73 -10.55 -4.96
C LEU A 326 -33.67 -10.56 -6.06
N PHE A 327 -33.83 -9.68 -7.05
CA PHE A 327 -32.82 -9.46 -8.09
C PHE A 327 -32.01 -8.20 -7.79
N VAL A 328 -30.95 -8.35 -7.01
CA VAL A 328 -30.12 -7.23 -6.54
C VAL A 328 -28.69 -7.32 -7.09
N MET A 329 -28.16 -6.17 -7.46
CA MET A 329 -26.78 -6.00 -7.94
C MET A 329 -25.83 -5.60 -6.82
N LYS A 330 -26.31 -4.88 -5.79
CA LYS A 330 -25.54 -4.68 -4.57
C LYS A 330 -25.30 -6.01 -3.87
N GLN A 331 -24.10 -6.19 -3.31
CA GLN A 331 -23.75 -7.40 -2.57
C GLN A 331 -24.75 -7.63 -1.43
N LEU A 332 -25.36 -8.80 -1.41
CA LEU A 332 -26.20 -9.24 -0.31
C LEU A 332 -25.30 -9.79 0.79
N ASN A 333 -25.31 -9.13 1.95
CA ASN A 333 -24.57 -9.59 3.13
C ASN A 333 -25.45 -10.44 4.06
N GLU A 334 -26.77 -10.40 3.85
CA GLU A 334 -27.76 -10.98 4.75
C GLU A 334 -28.37 -12.24 4.14
N PHE A 335 -27.77 -13.38 4.44
CA PHE A 335 -28.24 -14.69 4.02
C PHE A 335 -28.92 -15.45 5.17
N ARG A 336 -29.33 -14.80 6.28
CA ARG A 336 -30.08 -15.47 7.36
C ARG A 336 -31.46 -15.94 6.88
N HIS A 337 -31.94 -17.05 7.48
CA HIS A 337 -33.20 -17.69 7.08
C HIS A 337 -34.38 -16.73 7.11
N GLU A 338 -34.49 -15.94 8.19
CA GLU A 338 -35.56 -14.96 8.38
C GLU A 338 -35.66 -13.92 7.25
N THR A 339 -34.57 -13.68 6.52
CA THR A 339 -34.49 -12.70 5.43
C THR A 339 -34.77 -13.31 4.07
N ILE A 340 -34.38 -14.58 3.86
CA ILE A 340 -34.36 -15.21 2.54
C ILE A 340 -35.35 -16.37 2.36
N GLU A 341 -36.07 -16.75 3.41
CA GLU A 341 -37.05 -17.84 3.39
C GLU A 341 -38.08 -17.66 2.27
N ASN A 342 -38.27 -18.73 1.47
CA ASN A 342 -39.21 -18.79 0.34
C ASN A 342 -38.98 -17.76 -0.78
N LYS A 343 -37.78 -17.14 -0.88
CA LYS A 343 -37.42 -16.19 -1.95
C LYS A 343 -36.42 -16.80 -2.93
N LEU A 344 -36.54 -16.44 -4.21
CA LEU A 344 -35.48 -16.66 -5.21
C LEU A 344 -34.52 -15.47 -5.18
N ILE A 345 -33.22 -15.72 -5.13
CA ILE A 345 -32.20 -14.68 -4.97
C ILE A 345 -31.18 -14.76 -6.12
N SER A 346 -30.76 -13.61 -6.63
CA SER A 346 -29.81 -13.50 -7.75
C SER A 346 -28.33 -13.68 -7.37
N GLN A 347 -28.02 -14.04 -6.12
CA GLN A 347 -26.67 -14.20 -5.58
C GLN A 347 -26.61 -15.47 -4.73
N PHE A 348 -25.45 -16.14 -4.71
CA PHE A 348 -25.25 -17.32 -3.87
C PHE A 348 -24.50 -16.98 -2.59
N PRO A 349 -24.87 -17.59 -1.44
CA PRO A 349 -24.02 -17.51 -0.25
C PRO A 349 -22.64 -18.08 -0.59
N PHE A 350 -21.57 -17.43 -0.11
CA PHE A 350 -20.17 -17.81 -0.34
C PHE A 350 -19.68 -17.72 -1.80
N GLU A 351 -20.36 -16.99 -2.70
CA GLU A 351 -19.88 -16.80 -4.08
C GLU A 351 -18.56 -15.99 -4.16
N ASN A 352 -18.24 -15.24 -3.11
CA ASN A 352 -16.96 -14.55 -2.92
C ASN A 352 -15.75 -15.49 -3.06
N ILE A 353 -15.90 -16.80 -2.88
CA ILE A 353 -14.84 -17.78 -3.10
C ILE A 353 -14.27 -17.75 -4.54
N ILE A 354 -15.06 -17.30 -5.51
CA ILE A 354 -14.65 -17.11 -6.91
C ILE A 354 -14.70 -15.66 -7.38
N THR A 355 -15.53 -14.80 -6.78
CA THR A 355 -15.64 -13.38 -7.20
C THR A 355 -14.60 -12.49 -6.52
N ASN A 356 -14.06 -12.88 -5.35
CA ASN A 356 -12.94 -12.21 -4.71
C ASN A 356 -11.61 -12.69 -5.31
N LYS A 357 -10.71 -11.75 -5.68
CA LYS A 357 -9.43 -12.06 -6.35
C LYS A 357 -8.51 -12.94 -5.50
N GLU A 358 -8.48 -12.70 -4.18
CA GLU A 358 -7.66 -13.44 -3.23
C GLU A 358 -8.19 -14.87 -3.06
N LEU A 359 -9.50 -15.04 -2.82
CA LEU A 359 -10.09 -16.36 -2.67
C LEU A 359 -10.07 -17.16 -3.97
N LEU A 360 -10.27 -16.53 -5.12
CA LEU A 360 -10.16 -17.19 -6.42
C LEU A 360 -8.76 -17.78 -6.61
N ALA A 361 -7.71 -16.99 -6.34
CA ALA A 361 -6.33 -17.44 -6.46
C ALA A 361 -6.03 -18.61 -5.52
N LEU A 362 -6.42 -18.52 -4.25
CA LEU A 362 -6.21 -19.58 -3.25
C LEU A 362 -7.01 -20.85 -3.55
N THR A 363 -8.25 -20.70 -4.00
CA THR A 363 -9.13 -21.83 -4.38
C THR A 363 -8.58 -22.55 -5.59
N ALA A 364 -8.15 -21.81 -6.61
CA ALA A 364 -7.57 -22.38 -7.83
C ALA A 364 -6.31 -23.22 -7.54
N ARG A 365 -5.48 -22.85 -6.55
CA ARG A 365 -4.29 -23.62 -6.15
C ARG A 365 -4.59 -25.03 -5.65
N ARG A 366 -5.83 -25.31 -5.21
CA ARG A 366 -6.26 -26.67 -4.83
C ARG A 366 -6.27 -27.62 -6.02
N TRP A 367 -6.34 -27.10 -7.25
CA TRP A 367 -6.36 -27.89 -8.49
C TRP A 367 -5.22 -28.90 -8.55
N LYS A 368 -3.99 -28.50 -8.22
CA LYS A 368 -2.84 -29.41 -8.28
C LYS A 368 -2.99 -30.62 -7.35
N SER A 369 -3.49 -30.41 -6.12
CA SER A 369 -3.71 -31.50 -5.17
C SER A 369 -4.83 -32.47 -5.58
N LEU A 370 -5.78 -32.00 -6.38
CA LEU A 370 -6.97 -32.75 -6.78
C LEU A 370 -6.82 -33.46 -8.13
N TYR A 371 -6.10 -32.82 -9.07
CA TYR A 371 -6.08 -33.21 -10.48
C TYR A 371 -4.67 -33.23 -11.08
N GLY A 372 -3.64 -32.79 -10.34
CA GLY A 372 -2.30 -32.67 -10.86
C GLY A 372 -1.62 -34.03 -11.05
N SER A 373 -1.52 -34.50 -12.29
CA SER A 373 -0.35 -35.27 -12.72
C SER A 373 0.84 -34.33 -12.84
N SER A 374 2.04 -34.74 -12.44
CA SER A 374 3.30 -33.98 -12.58
C SER A 374 3.38 -33.29 -13.94
N THR A 375 3.11 -31.99 -13.99
CA THR A 375 3.25 -31.18 -15.18
C THR A 375 4.74 -31.01 -15.47
N SER A 376 5.10 -31.02 -16.75
CA SER A 376 6.48 -30.98 -17.26
C SER A 376 7.17 -29.61 -17.12
N ASP A 377 6.57 -28.67 -16.40
CA ASP A 377 7.16 -27.36 -16.18
C ASP A 377 8.17 -27.47 -15.04
N ASN A 378 9.45 -27.53 -15.39
CA ASN A 378 10.59 -27.64 -14.46
C ASN A 378 10.76 -26.40 -13.54
N ASP A 379 9.75 -25.55 -13.34
CA ASP A 379 9.80 -24.41 -12.41
C ASP A 379 9.37 -24.87 -11.01
N PRO A 380 10.32 -25.07 -10.07
CA PRO A 380 10.01 -25.62 -8.75
C PRO A 380 9.10 -24.70 -7.92
N TYR A 381 9.07 -23.40 -8.20
CA TYR A 381 8.26 -22.44 -7.47
C TYR A 381 6.82 -22.42 -7.96
N ILE A 382 6.59 -22.46 -9.28
CA ILE A 382 5.22 -22.63 -9.83
C ILE A 382 4.66 -23.95 -9.35
N ASP A 383 5.48 -25.01 -9.39
CA ASP A 383 5.08 -26.32 -8.93
C ASP A 383 4.73 -26.36 -7.44
N SER A 384 5.51 -25.70 -6.59
CA SER A 384 5.20 -25.58 -5.16
C SER A 384 3.93 -24.75 -4.91
N HIS A 385 3.70 -23.72 -5.73
CA HIS A 385 2.59 -22.78 -5.56
C HIS A 385 1.23 -23.38 -5.94
N GLY A 386 1.19 -24.33 -6.88
CA GLY A 386 0.01 -25.16 -7.16
C GLY A 386 -1.05 -24.55 -8.08
N SER A 387 -0.74 -23.43 -8.76
CA SER A 387 -1.67 -22.80 -9.71
C SER A 387 -1.99 -23.71 -10.90
N PRO A 388 -3.24 -23.72 -11.39
CA PRO A 388 -3.59 -24.47 -12.59
C PRO A 388 -3.02 -23.80 -13.87
N PRO A 389 -2.80 -24.53 -14.97
CA PRO A 389 -2.17 -23.98 -16.18
C PRO A 389 -2.93 -22.82 -16.84
N TRP A 390 -4.24 -22.70 -16.61
CA TRP A 390 -5.08 -21.64 -17.18
C TRP A 390 -5.08 -20.35 -16.34
N LEU A 391 -4.54 -20.38 -15.12
CA LEU A 391 -4.44 -19.21 -14.25
C LEU A 391 -2.99 -18.76 -14.15
N ALA A 392 -2.73 -17.48 -14.44
CA ALA A 392 -1.40 -16.92 -14.24
C ALA A 392 -0.94 -17.06 -12.78
N THR A 393 0.35 -17.32 -12.58
CA THR A 393 0.97 -17.34 -11.24
C THR A 393 0.61 -16.05 -10.49
N THR A 394 0.01 -16.20 -9.31
CA THR A 394 -0.61 -15.08 -8.58
C THR A 394 -0.24 -15.21 -7.12
N PHE A 395 0.43 -14.20 -6.55
CA PHE A 395 0.78 -14.13 -5.14
C PHE A 395 -0.11 -13.13 -4.42
N ASN A 396 -0.46 -13.43 -3.17
CA ASN A 396 -1.06 -12.45 -2.28
C ASN A 396 0.06 -11.71 -1.53
N LEU A 397 0.38 -10.48 -1.93
CA LEU A 397 1.49 -9.71 -1.33
C LEU A 397 1.30 -9.35 0.15
N THR A 398 0.10 -9.53 0.73
CA THR A 398 -0.09 -9.40 2.19
C THR A 398 0.56 -10.56 2.94
N TYR A 399 0.47 -11.79 2.40
CA TYR A 399 0.90 -13.01 3.08
C TYR A 399 2.12 -13.68 2.40
N GLU A 400 2.39 -13.34 1.14
CA GLU A 400 3.35 -14.04 0.28
C GLU A 400 4.42 -13.11 -0.31
N LEU A 401 4.63 -11.91 0.25
CA LEU A 401 5.61 -10.95 -0.26
C LEU A 401 7.02 -11.56 -0.34
N SER A 402 7.37 -12.38 0.65
CA SER A 402 8.67 -13.05 0.74
C SER A 402 8.84 -14.11 -0.37
N GLN A 403 7.83 -14.96 -0.56
CA GLN A 403 7.77 -15.99 -1.60
C GLN A 403 7.82 -15.34 -2.98
N PHE A 404 7.06 -14.25 -3.16
CA PHE A 404 7.07 -13.46 -4.39
C PHE A 404 8.46 -12.89 -4.68
N ALA A 405 9.12 -12.25 -3.70
CA ALA A 405 10.43 -11.65 -3.91
C ALA A 405 11.51 -12.70 -4.28
N VAL A 406 11.47 -13.88 -3.64
CA VAL A 406 12.35 -15.01 -4.02
C VAL A 406 12.04 -15.48 -5.44
N TYR A 407 10.77 -15.65 -5.78
CA TYR A 407 10.37 -16.09 -7.12
C TYR A 407 10.75 -15.07 -8.20
N PHE A 408 10.58 -13.77 -7.91
CA PHE A 408 11.00 -12.68 -8.77
C PHE A 408 12.51 -12.74 -9.03
N GLN A 409 13.33 -12.95 -7.98
CA GLN A 409 14.79 -13.09 -8.13
C GLN A 409 15.17 -14.33 -8.94
N TYR A 410 14.49 -15.45 -8.71
CA TYR A 410 14.69 -16.68 -9.48
C TYR A 410 14.43 -16.43 -10.98
N ARG A 411 13.31 -15.80 -11.33
CA ARG A 411 12.99 -15.47 -12.73
C ARG A 411 14.04 -14.55 -13.36
N GLU A 412 14.50 -13.54 -12.61
CA GLU A 412 15.58 -12.65 -13.06
C GLU A 412 16.88 -13.43 -13.34
N ASP A 413 17.26 -14.35 -12.44
CA ASP A 413 18.46 -15.18 -12.59
C ASP A 413 18.36 -16.14 -13.78
N GLN A 414 17.15 -16.61 -14.10
CA GLN A 414 16.87 -17.44 -15.27
C GLN A 414 16.63 -16.63 -16.57
N GLN A 415 16.75 -15.30 -16.52
CA GLN A 415 16.48 -14.40 -17.65
C GLN A 415 15.07 -14.57 -18.24
N LEU A 416 14.09 -14.90 -17.38
CA LEU A 416 12.68 -14.99 -17.76
C LEU A 416 12.04 -13.60 -17.75
N ASP A 417 10.95 -13.44 -18.49
CA ASP A 417 10.11 -12.24 -18.37
C ASP A 417 9.65 -12.07 -16.92
N ASN A 418 9.70 -10.85 -16.41
CA ASN A 418 9.38 -10.54 -15.02
C ASN A 418 8.38 -9.37 -14.95
N THR A 419 7.48 -9.30 -15.93
CA THR A 419 6.43 -8.29 -15.97
C THR A 419 5.24 -8.76 -15.12
N TRP A 420 4.91 -7.98 -14.09
CA TRP A 420 3.83 -8.28 -13.15
C TRP A 420 2.74 -7.22 -13.18
N ILE A 421 1.52 -7.65 -12.86
CA ILE A 421 0.38 -6.77 -12.63
C ILE A 421 -0.02 -6.83 -11.16
N VAL A 422 0.15 -5.71 -10.45
CA VAL A 422 -0.27 -5.55 -9.06
C VAL A 422 -1.70 -5.01 -9.06
N LYS A 423 -2.58 -5.65 -8.29
CA LYS A 423 -4.00 -5.32 -8.22
C LYS A 423 -4.44 -5.16 -6.78
N PRO A 424 -5.22 -4.12 -6.45
CA PRO A 424 -5.88 -4.02 -5.17
C PRO A 424 -6.92 -5.14 -5.01
N ILE A 425 -7.06 -5.63 -3.78
CA ILE A 425 -7.94 -6.76 -3.44
C ILE A 425 -9.40 -6.36 -3.73
N ASN A 426 -9.82 -5.19 -3.23
CA ASN A 426 -11.23 -4.80 -3.17
C ASN A 426 -11.66 -3.74 -4.21
N LEU A 427 -10.76 -3.20 -5.03
CA LEU A 427 -11.14 -2.21 -6.05
C LEU A 427 -11.46 -2.88 -7.39
N THR A 428 -12.35 -2.24 -8.15
CA THR A 428 -12.79 -2.65 -9.50
C THR A 428 -12.41 -1.58 -10.53
N ARG A 429 -12.78 -1.78 -11.81
CA ARG A 429 -12.59 -0.80 -12.91
C ARG A 429 -11.14 -0.37 -13.17
N SER A 430 -10.18 -1.25 -12.92
CA SER A 430 -8.74 -1.00 -13.11
C SER A 430 -8.16 0.12 -12.22
N ILE A 431 -8.89 0.55 -11.19
CA ILE A 431 -8.43 1.55 -10.23
C ILE A 431 -7.25 0.97 -9.46
N ASP A 432 -6.19 1.79 -9.31
CA ASP A 432 -4.97 1.47 -8.57
C ASP A 432 -4.23 0.20 -9.02
N MET A 433 -4.39 -0.17 -10.30
CA MET A 433 -3.63 -1.26 -10.91
C MET A 433 -2.32 -0.77 -11.51
N SER A 434 -1.23 -1.47 -11.22
CA SER A 434 0.10 -1.15 -11.73
C SER A 434 0.70 -2.33 -12.49
N VAL A 435 1.24 -2.07 -13.68
CA VAL A 435 2.03 -3.06 -14.44
C VAL A 435 3.49 -2.65 -14.37
N THR A 436 4.35 -3.54 -13.89
CA THR A 436 5.76 -3.22 -13.63
C THR A 436 6.63 -4.46 -13.64
N ASN A 437 7.89 -4.27 -13.99
CA ASN A 437 8.97 -5.25 -13.85
C ASN A 437 9.97 -4.83 -12.76
N SER A 438 9.61 -3.89 -11.88
CA SER A 438 10.45 -3.42 -10.78
C SER A 438 10.02 -4.07 -9.46
N LEU A 439 10.89 -4.90 -8.89
CA LEU A 439 10.69 -5.46 -7.56
C LEU A 439 10.58 -4.35 -6.50
N ASP A 440 11.37 -3.28 -6.66
CA ASP A 440 11.36 -2.16 -5.72
C ASP A 440 10.01 -1.46 -5.72
N MET A 441 9.40 -1.26 -6.90
CA MET A 441 8.03 -0.75 -6.99
C MET A 441 7.03 -1.68 -6.30
N ILE A 442 7.06 -2.98 -6.60
CA ILE A 442 6.09 -3.95 -6.07
C ILE A 442 6.16 -4.06 -4.54
N ILE A 443 7.36 -3.97 -3.95
CA ILE A 443 7.54 -3.99 -2.49
C ILE A 443 6.99 -2.70 -1.84
N ARG A 444 7.04 -1.57 -2.56
CA ARG A 444 6.63 -0.26 -2.04
C ARG A 444 5.13 -0.02 -2.15
N LEU A 445 4.46 -0.55 -3.18
CA LEU A 445 3.00 -0.58 -3.32
C LEU A 445 2.37 -1.35 -2.16
#